data_AF-A0A250KRM8-F1
#
_entry.id   AF-A0A250KRM8-F1
#
_cell.length_a   1.000
_cell.length_b   1.000
_cell.length_c   1.000
_cell.angle_alpha   90.00
_cell.angle_beta   90.00
_cell.angle_gamma   90.00
#
_symmetry.space_group_name_H-M   'P 1'
#
loop_
_entity.id
_entity.type
_entity.pdbx_description
1 polymer ?
#
loop_
_entity_poly.entity_id
_entity_poly.type
_entity_poly.pdbx_seq_one_letter_code
_entity_poly.pdbx_strand_id
1 'polypeptide(L)'
;MGVDLPLGVDLEIRRPLTHIEGLAERCFAPQERERWYALPPTRRLAAFFDVWTRKEAFMKAVGRGLGLGLTRCVLAADENPRWETIPDSCGRPDEWLLRDLDLAENVSATLCARAPNIHWQLRDIEQALK
;
A
#
# COMPACT_ATOMS: atom_id res chain seq x y z
N MET A 1 -15.96 18.96 12.89
CA MET A 1 -15.77 19.31 11.46
C MET A 1 -14.88 18.25 10.85
N GLY A 2 -15.29 17.66 9.73
CA GLY A 2 -14.41 16.78 8.94
C GLY A 2 -13.38 17.62 8.21
N VAL A 3 -12.20 17.04 7.95
CA VAL A 3 -11.18 17.63 7.08
C VAL A 3 -11.26 16.95 5.72
N ASP A 4 -11.33 17.73 4.64
CA ASP A 4 -11.18 17.19 3.28
C ASP A 4 -9.69 16.98 3.02
N LEU A 5 -9.25 15.72 2.98
CA LEU A 5 -7.88 15.35 2.63
C LEU A 5 -7.88 14.17 1.65
N PRO A 6 -6.90 14.11 0.72
CA PRO A 6 -6.73 12.96 -0.16
C PRO A 6 -6.50 11.68 0.65
N LEU A 7 -7.40 10.71 0.50
CA LEU A 7 -7.39 9.42 1.19
C LEU A 7 -7.70 8.31 0.19
N GLY A 8 -7.01 7.19 0.33
CA GLY A 8 -7.31 5.97 -0.41
C GLY A 8 -7.12 4.75 0.49
N VAL A 9 -7.97 3.75 0.28
CA VAL A 9 -7.93 2.48 1.01
C VAL A 9 -8.02 1.34 0.01
N ASP A 10 -7.22 0.32 0.23
CA ASP A 10 -7.25 -0.92 -0.53
C ASP A 10 -7.19 -2.14 0.38
N LEU A 11 -7.88 -3.21 -0.02
CA LEU A 11 -7.99 -4.45 0.73
C LEU A 11 -8.06 -5.62 -0.25
N GLU A 12 -7.22 -6.62 -0.02
CA GLU A 12 -7.17 -7.84 -0.82
C GLU A 12 -7.13 -9.08 0.07
N ILE A 13 -7.93 -10.09 -0.30
CA ILE A 13 -7.81 -11.43 0.25
C ILE A 13 -6.68 -12.14 -0.48
N ARG A 14 -5.65 -12.54 0.28
CA ARG A 14 -4.50 -13.28 -0.23
C ARG A 14 -4.94 -14.64 -0.71
N ARG A 15 -4.74 -14.87 -2.00
CA ARG A 15 -5.06 -16.12 -2.70
C ARG A 15 -3.93 -16.49 -3.64
N PRO A 16 -3.69 -17.78 -3.92
CA PRO A 16 -2.68 -18.18 -4.90
C PRO A 16 -2.86 -17.48 -6.24
N LEU A 17 -1.76 -17.02 -6.83
CA LEU A 17 -1.73 -16.38 -8.14
C LEU A 17 -0.86 -17.22 -9.08
N THR A 18 -1.39 -17.58 -10.25
CA THR A 18 -0.72 -18.45 -11.23
C THR A 18 0.49 -17.82 -11.92
N HIS A 19 0.69 -16.49 -11.80
CA HIS A 19 1.82 -15.78 -12.42
C HIS A 19 2.26 -14.57 -11.58
N ILE A 20 2.50 -14.81 -10.29
CA ILE A 20 2.85 -13.76 -9.32
C ILE A 20 4.15 -13.03 -9.69
N GLU A 21 5.14 -13.73 -10.27
CA GLU A 21 6.39 -13.13 -10.72
C GLU A 21 6.15 -12.07 -11.79
N GLY A 22 5.37 -12.38 -12.82
CA GLY A 22 5.07 -11.41 -13.89
C GLY A 22 4.12 -10.29 -13.45
N LEU A 23 3.40 -10.46 -12.34
CA LEU A 23 2.68 -9.35 -11.69
C LEU A 23 3.66 -8.46 -10.91
N ALA A 24 4.56 -9.04 -10.13
CA ALA A 24 5.60 -8.32 -9.42
C ALA A 24 6.46 -7.49 -10.38
N GLU A 25 6.84 -8.03 -11.55
CA GLU A 25 7.57 -7.29 -12.59
C GLU A 25 6.86 -6.05 -13.11
N ARG A 26 5.53 -6.06 -13.18
CA ARG A 26 4.72 -4.92 -13.66
C ARG A 26 4.45 -3.90 -12.56
N CYS A 27 4.39 -4.34 -11.30
CA CYS A 27 3.97 -3.51 -10.19
C CYS A 27 5.14 -2.92 -9.41
N PHE A 28 6.26 -3.63 -9.33
CA PHE A 28 7.35 -3.30 -8.42
C PHE A 28 8.44 -2.52 -9.13
N ALA A 29 8.99 -1.54 -8.42
CA ALA A 29 10.25 -0.94 -8.80
C ALA A 29 11.37 -1.99 -8.78
N PRO A 30 12.46 -1.81 -9.55
CA PRO A 30 13.56 -2.78 -9.61
C PRO A 30 14.08 -3.23 -8.23
N GLN A 31 14.23 -2.30 -7.29
CA GLN A 31 14.73 -2.55 -5.93
C GLN A 31 13.73 -3.32 -5.07
N GLU A 32 12.42 -3.04 -5.21
CA GLU A 32 11.36 -3.78 -4.54
C GLU A 32 11.31 -5.23 -5.03
N ARG A 33 11.47 -5.42 -6.34
CA ARG A 33 11.50 -6.73 -6.97
C ARG A 33 12.69 -7.56 -6.53
N GLU A 34 13.88 -6.96 -6.42
CA GLU A 34 15.07 -7.63 -5.88
C GLU A 34 14.81 -8.13 -4.45
N ARG A 35 14.31 -7.25 -3.58
CA ARG A 35 13.92 -7.62 -2.20
C ARG A 35 12.87 -8.73 -2.18
N TRP A 36 11.87 -8.66 -3.05
CA TRP A 36 10.82 -9.67 -3.15
C TRP A 36 11.35 -11.03 -3.61
N TYR A 37 12.27 -11.08 -4.58
CA TYR A 37 12.91 -12.32 -5.00
C TYR A 37 13.82 -12.91 -3.92
N ALA A 38 14.42 -12.09 -3.06
CA ALA A 38 15.22 -12.56 -1.93
C ALA A 38 14.37 -13.22 -0.82
N LEU A 39 13.05 -13.03 -0.81
CA LEU A 39 12.17 -13.68 0.16
C LEU A 39 12.02 -15.19 -0.08
N PRO A 40 11.86 -15.99 0.98
CA PRO A 40 11.42 -17.38 0.85
C PRO A 40 10.13 -17.48 0.03
N PRO A 41 9.96 -18.50 -0.84
CA PRO A 41 8.76 -18.63 -1.67
C PRO A 41 7.44 -18.57 -0.90
N THR A 42 7.41 -19.08 0.33
CA THR A 42 6.25 -19.06 1.24
C THR A 42 5.84 -17.65 1.69
N ARG A 43 6.76 -16.68 1.67
CA ARG A 43 6.52 -15.28 2.06
C ARG A 43 6.15 -14.38 0.88
N ARG A 44 6.47 -14.79 -0.34
CA ARG A 44 6.31 -13.97 -1.56
C ARG A 44 4.86 -13.58 -1.84
N LEU A 45 3.92 -14.48 -1.59
CA LEU A 45 2.49 -14.21 -1.79
C LEU A 45 2.01 -13.07 -0.89
N ALA A 46 2.31 -13.15 0.40
CA ALA A 46 1.92 -12.11 1.35
C ALA A 46 2.59 -10.78 1.01
N ALA A 47 3.90 -10.78 0.81
CA ALA A 47 4.65 -9.58 0.45
C ALA A 47 4.13 -8.95 -0.86
N PHE A 48 3.63 -9.76 -1.81
CA PHE A 48 3.06 -9.21 -3.03
C PHE A 48 1.79 -8.40 -2.77
N PHE A 49 0.83 -8.98 -2.04
CA PHE A 49 -0.41 -8.30 -1.72
C PHE A 49 -0.20 -7.09 -0.81
N ASP A 50 0.80 -7.13 0.09
CA ASP A 50 1.16 -5.97 0.92
C ASP A 50 1.65 -4.81 0.04
N VAL A 51 2.61 -5.06 -0.87
CA VAL A 51 3.10 -4.01 -1.79
C VAL A 51 1.98 -3.53 -2.73
N TRP A 52 1.15 -4.44 -3.23
CA TRP A 52 0.02 -4.13 -4.10
C TRP A 52 -0.96 -3.19 -3.41
N THR A 53 -1.47 -3.56 -2.23
CA THR A 53 -2.46 -2.75 -1.50
C THR A 53 -1.91 -1.38 -1.10
N ARG A 54 -0.62 -1.28 -0.74
CA ARG A 54 0.04 0.01 -0.47
C ARG A 54 0.03 0.93 -1.68
N LYS A 55 0.38 0.41 -2.86
CA LYS A 55 0.40 1.18 -4.12
C LYS A 55 -1.01 1.55 -4.57
N GLU A 56 -1.97 0.63 -4.50
CA GLU A 56 -3.38 0.89 -4.84
C GLU A 56 -4.02 1.93 -3.92
N ALA A 57 -3.79 1.82 -2.60
CA ALA A 57 -4.27 2.81 -1.64
C ALA A 57 -3.74 4.22 -1.97
N PHE A 58 -2.46 4.35 -2.33
CA PHE A 58 -1.89 5.62 -2.76
C PHE A 58 -2.47 6.14 -4.07
N MET A 59 -2.62 5.28 -5.09
CA MET A 59 -3.21 5.69 -6.37
C MET A 59 -4.67 6.16 -6.23
N LYS A 60 -5.44 5.50 -5.36
CA LYS A 60 -6.79 5.92 -4.97
C LYS A 60 -6.76 7.28 -4.28
N ALA A 61 -5.83 7.48 -3.35
CA ALA A 61 -5.68 8.75 -2.63
C ALA A 61 -5.31 9.91 -3.57
N VAL A 62 -4.43 9.67 -4.55
CA VAL A 62 -4.04 10.66 -5.58
C VAL A 62 -5.16 10.90 -6.60
N GLY A 63 -6.08 9.94 -6.79
CA GLY A 63 -7.20 10.05 -7.73
C GLY A 63 -6.82 9.91 -9.20
N ARG A 64 -5.66 9.32 -9.51
CA ARG A 64 -5.13 9.19 -10.90
C ARG A 64 -5.13 7.76 -11.46
N GLY A 65 -5.52 6.78 -10.66
CA GLY A 65 -5.55 5.36 -11.05
C GLY A 65 -4.18 4.81 -11.48
N LEU A 66 -4.18 3.66 -12.17
CA LEU A 66 -2.97 2.94 -12.60
C LEU A 66 -2.04 3.70 -13.56
N GLY A 67 -2.54 4.76 -14.19
CA GLY A 67 -1.78 5.56 -15.16
C GLY A 67 -0.58 6.33 -14.57
N LEU A 68 -0.45 6.39 -13.24
CA LEU A 68 0.69 7.02 -12.56
C LEU A 68 1.99 6.20 -12.69
N GLY A 69 1.88 4.92 -13.01
CA GLY A 69 3.00 4.00 -13.14
C GLY A 69 3.45 3.45 -11.78
N LEU A 70 2.97 2.24 -11.45
CA LEU A 70 3.27 1.54 -10.20
C LEU A 70 4.78 1.44 -9.88
N THR A 71 5.60 1.25 -10.91
CA THR A 71 7.06 1.12 -10.78
C THR A 71 7.78 2.42 -10.43
N ARG A 72 7.10 3.58 -10.57
CA ARG A 72 7.63 4.91 -10.22
C ARG A 72 7.37 5.31 -8.76
N CYS A 73 6.52 4.56 -8.06
CA CYS A 73 6.24 4.74 -6.64
C CYS A 73 7.04 3.69 -5.88
N VAL A 74 8.09 4.07 -5.18
CA VAL A 74 9.04 3.14 -4.54
C VAL A 74 8.80 3.14 -3.04
N LEU A 75 8.56 1.97 -2.47
CA LEU A 75 8.49 1.76 -1.03
C LEU A 75 9.89 1.61 -0.43
N ALA A 76 10.11 2.22 0.73
CA ALA A 76 11.33 2.05 1.51
C ALA A 76 11.43 0.62 2.07
N ALA A 77 12.67 0.17 2.32
CA ALA A 77 12.97 -1.16 2.85
C ALA A 77 12.93 -1.23 4.39
N ASP A 78 11.88 -0.69 4.99
CA ASP A 78 11.73 -0.61 6.44
C ASP A 78 10.56 -1.47 6.95
N GLU A 79 10.54 -1.74 8.25
CA GLU A 79 9.45 -2.46 8.90
C GLU A 79 8.11 -1.73 8.78
N ASN A 80 8.13 -0.40 8.89
CA ASN A 80 6.95 0.44 8.71
C ASN A 80 6.85 0.93 7.26
N PRO A 81 5.67 0.82 6.61
CA PRO A 81 5.52 1.18 5.21
C PRO A 81 5.79 2.67 4.97
N ARG A 82 6.90 2.89 4.28
CA ARG A 82 7.52 4.11 3.75
C ARG A 82 7.29 4.42 2.27
N TRP A 83 6.90 5.62 1.85
CA TRP A 83 7.30 6.07 0.50
C TRP A 83 8.76 6.54 0.51
N GLU A 84 9.60 5.94 -0.34
CA GLU A 84 10.96 6.42 -0.64
C GLU A 84 10.92 7.42 -1.79
N THR A 85 10.23 7.07 -2.88
CA THR A 85 10.06 7.92 -4.07
C THR A 85 8.62 7.86 -4.54
N ILE A 86 8.08 9.01 -4.95
CA ILE A 86 6.82 9.12 -5.70
C ILE A 86 7.02 10.12 -6.84
N PRO A 87 6.17 10.12 -7.88
CA PRO A 87 6.24 11.14 -8.92
C PRO A 87 6.04 12.55 -8.37
N ASP A 88 6.83 13.53 -8.83
CA ASP A 88 6.79 14.92 -8.35
C ASP A 88 5.39 15.57 -8.42
N SER A 89 4.57 15.13 -9.39
CA SER A 89 3.18 15.57 -9.53
C SER A 89 2.27 15.19 -8.36
N CYS A 90 2.74 14.32 -7.46
CA CYS A 90 2.02 13.86 -6.26
C CYS A 90 2.51 14.53 -4.97
N GLY A 91 3.47 15.46 -5.05
CA GLY A 91 4.09 16.10 -3.89
C GLY A 91 5.29 15.33 -3.33
N ARG A 92 5.61 15.54 -2.05
CA ARG A 92 6.78 14.92 -1.41
C ARG A 92 6.39 13.59 -0.75
N PRO A 93 7.27 12.56 -0.75
CA PRO A 93 7.00 11.28 -0.11
C PRO A 93 6.56 11.37 1.37
N ASP A 94 7.16 12.29 2.14
CA ASP A 94 6.91 12.49 3.57
C ASP A 94 5.57 13.20 3.88
N GLU A 95 4.85 13.68 2.87
CA GLU A 95 3.49 14.20 3.03
C GLU A 95 2.44 13.10 3.07
N TRP A 96 2.82 11.88 2.70
CA TRP A 96 1.92 10.74 2.57
C TRP A 96 2.15 9.74 3.70
N LEU A 97 1.12 9.54 4.51
CA LEU A 97 1.04 8.44 5.46
C LEU A 97 0.66 7.17 4.71
N LEU A 98 1.37 6.08 5.00
CA LEU A 98 0.95 4.71 4.69
C LEU A 98 0.73 3.96 6.00
N ARG A 99 -0.37 3.21 6.07
CA ARG A 99 -0.68 2.38 7.21
C ARG A 99 -1.34 1.08 6.81
N ASP A 100 -0.67 -0.03 7.10
CA ASP A 100 -1.29 -1.34 6.97
C ASP A 100 -2.34 -1.52 8.08
N LEU A 101 -3.48 -2.13 7.73
CA LEU A 101 -4.61 -2.38 8.61
C LEU A 101 -4.64 -3.87 8.97
N ASP A 102 -4.55 -4.16 10.27
CA ASP A 102 -4.64 -5.54 10.77
C ASP A 102 -6.11 -5.96 10.87
N LEU A 103 -6.59 -6.62 9.80
CA LEU A 103 -8.00 -7.05 9.68
C LEU A 103 -8.17 -8.56 9.81
N ALA A 104 -7.25 -9.35 9.24
CA ALA A 104 -7.22 -10.81 9.34
C ALA A 104 -5.89 -11.39 8.83
N GLU A 105 -5.56 -12.61 9.26
CA GLU A 105 -4.32 -13.32 8.88
C GLU A 105 -4.17 -13.62 7.38
N ASN A 106 -5.23 -13.51 6.57
CA ASN A 106 -5.19 -13.73 5.12
C ASN A 106 -5.55 -12.47 4.32
N VAL A 107 -5.59 -11.31 4.96
CA VAL A 107 -5.94 -10.04 4.34
C VAL A 107 -4.74 -9.11 4.34
N SER A 108 -4.44 -8.51 3.19
CA SER A 108 -3.57 -7.35 3.09
C SER A 108 -4.47 -6.14 2.91
N ALA A 109 -4.33 -5.13 3.75
CA ALA A 109 -5.13 -3.92 3.69
C ALA A 109 -4.27 -2.71 4.04
N THR A 110 -4.42 -1.63 3.27
CA THR A 110 -3.64 -0.41 3.47
C THR A 110 -4.53 0.82 3.37
N LEU A 111 -4.30 1.76 4.28
CA LEU A 111 -4.76 3.14 4.20
C LEU A 111 -3.60 4.03 3.77
N CYS A 112 -3.86 4.92 2.81
CA CYS A 112 -2.94 5.99 2.43
C CYS A 112 -3.64 7.34 2.53
N ALA A 113 -3.00 8.32 3.15
CA ALA A 113 -3.53 9.67 3.32
C ALA A 113 -2.45 10.72 3.06
N ARG A 114 -2.78 11.83 2.40
CA ARG A 114 -1.87 12.98 2.33
C ARG A 114 -1.97 13.83 3.60
N ALA A 115 -1.56 13.23 4.72
CA ALA A 115 -1.58 13.88 6.01
C ALA A 115 -0.56 13.21 6.95
N PRO A 116 0.62 13.83 7.17
CA PRO A 116 1.68 13.20 7.95
C PRO A 116 1.36 13.08 9.45
N ASN A 117 0.44 13.91 9.95
CA ASN A 117 0.14 14.05 11.39
C ASN A 117 -1.34 13.82 11.70
N ILE A 118 -1.91 12.71 11.24
CA ILE A 118 -3.28 12.32 11.59
C ILE A 118 -3.31 11.18 12.59
N HIS A 119 -4.18 11.33 13.59
CA HIS A 119 -4.57 10.23 14.45
C HIS A 119 -5.74 9.51 13.80
N TRP A 120 -5.64 8.19 13.69
CA TRP A 120 -6.69 7.35 13.15
C TRP A 120 -7.03 6.27 14.17
N GLN A 121 -8.26 5.74 14.07
CA GLN A 121 -8.70 4.61 14.87
C GLN A 121 -9.54 3.71 13.97
N LEU A 122 -9.17 2.44 13.87
CA LEU A 122 -10.03 1.42 13.30
C LEU A 122 -11.03 0.97 14.37
N ARG A 123 -12.32 1.01 14.04
CA ARG A 123 -13.39 0.53 14.92
C ARG A 123 -14.27 -0.43 14.14
N ASP A 124 -14.65 -1.52 14.79
CA ASP A 124 -15.75 -2.35 14.32
C ASP A 124 -17.06 -1.55 14.49
N ILE A 125 -17.85 -1.45 13.42
CA ILE A 125 -19.10 -0.69 13.43
C ILE A 125 -20.12 -1.32 14.40
N GLU A 126 -20.08 -2.64 14.60
CA GLU A 126 -20.97 -3.30 15.57
C GLU A 126 -20.58 -3.01 17.03
N GLN A 127 -19.31 -2.67 17.28
CA GLN A 127 -18.80 -2.27 18.60
C GLN A 127 -18.87 -0.76 18.82
N ALA A 128 -18.84 0.04 17.75
CA ALA A 128 -18.84 1.50 17.80
C ALA A 128 -20.23 2.13 17.99
N LEU A 129 -21.31 1.34 17.85
CA LEU A 129 -22.70 1.76 18.04
C LEU A 129 -23.27 1.40 19.43
N LYS A 130 -22.42 0.89 20.35
CA LYS A 130 -22.72 0.75 21.78
C LYS A 130 -22.03 1.85 22.58
#